data_AF-K1Q9B1-F1
#
_entry.id   AF-K1Q9B1-F1
#
_cell.length_a   1.000
_cell.length_b   1.000
_cell.length_c   1.000
_cell.angle_alpha   90.00
_cell.angle_beta   90.00
_cell.angle_gamma   90.00
#
_symmetry.space_group_name_H-M   'P 1'
#
loop_
_entity.id
_entity.type
_entity.pdbx_description
1 polymer ?
#
loop_
_entity_poly.entity_id
_entity_poly.type
_entity_poly.pdbx_seq_one_letter_code
_entity_poly.pdbx_strand_id
1 'polypeptide(L)'
;MKQELRQVKSTDECAIAKLPENKPLNRFRNILPYDFNRVELTGKHNYINASHILMNVGEMEAHYIAAQGPLPDTSYDFWQMIWEQNVSVIAMLTLDVENGKVKLYKLSLLRVQSLEHFEIREIMIENRPMGTGRLVYHFMFTNWPDQTAPDTRPLLQDQYTLSYLACLDALRSLSS
;
A
#
# COMPACT_ATOMS: atom_id res chain seq x y z
N MET A 1 -2.03 -32.84 7.09
CA MET A 1 -1.32 -32.67 5.82
C MET A 1 -0.99 -31.17 5.69
N LYS A 2 0.25 -30.75 5.95
CA LYS A 2 0.65 -29.36 5.69
C LYS A 2 0.68 -29.23 4.16
N GLN A 3 -0.25 -28.48 3.57
CA GLN A 3 0.01 -27.96 2.22
C GLN A 3 1.25 -27.08 2.36
N GLU A 4 2.38 -27.53 1.82
CA GLU A 4 3.52 -26.65 1.64
C GLU A 4 3.06 -25.53 0.71
N LEU A 5 2.97 -24.32 1.25
CA LEU A 5 2.92 -23.11 0.45
C LEU A 5 4.26 -23.02 -0.29
N ARG A 6 4.36 -23.71 -1.43
CA ARG A 6 5.41 -23.40 -2.39
C ARG A 6 5.14 -21.97 -2.83
N GLN A 7 6.17 -21.13 -2.91
CA GLN A 7 6.12 -19.99 -3.84
C GLN A 7 5.62 -20.57 -5.17
N VAL A 8 4.39 -20.21 -5.53
CA VAL A 8 3.71 -20.82 -6.67
C VAL A 8 4.53 -20.54 -7.93
N LYS A 9 4.51 -21.53 -8.82
CA LYS A 9 5.43 -21.78 -9.93
C LYS A 9 5.52 -20.63 -10.96
N SER A 10 6.58 -20.73 -11.77
CA SER A 10 7.11 -19.80 -12.77
C SER A 10 6.20 -19.48 -13.97
N THR A 11 4.96 -19.05 -13.76
CA THR A 11 4.07 -18.67 -14.87
C THR A 11 3.67 -17.19 -14.90
N ASP A 12 4.01 -16.41 -13.87
CA ASP A 12 3.74 -14.97 -13.83
C ASP A 12 5.05 -14.19 -13.70
N GLU A 13 5.53 -13.66 -14.82
CA GLU A 13 6.75 -12.85 -14.83
C GLU A 13 6.44 -11.46 -14.27
N CYS A 14 7.30 -10.94 -13.39
CA CYS A 14 7.33 -9.52 -13.02
C CYS A 14 8.06 -8.72 -14.12
N ALA A 15 7.71 -8.91 -15.40
CA ALA A 15 8.49 -8.40 -16.51
C ALA A 15 8.46 -6.86 -16.55
N ILE A 16 7.29 -6.25 -16.31
CA ILE A 16 7.15 -4.79 -16.23
C ILE A 16 7.99 -4.23 -15.08
N ALA A 17 7.93 -4.87 -13.91
CA ALA A 17 8.71 -4.47 -12.75
C ALA A 17 10.24 -4.57 -12.96
N LYS A 18 10.68 -5.43 -13.89
CA LYS A 18 12.09 -5.66 -14.24
C LYS A 18 12.62 -4.76 -15.36
N LEU A 19 11.77 -3.96 -16.01
CA LEU A 19 12.21 -3.01 -17.03
C LEU A 19 13.28 -2.05 -16.45
N PRO A 20 14.34 -1.70 -17.21
CA PRO A 20 15.42 -0.84 -16.73
C PRO A 20 14.96 0.46 -16.07
N GLU A 21 13.93 1.09 -16.62
CA GLU A 21 13.29 2.32 -16.13
C GLU A 21 12.51 2.13 -14.83
N ASN A 22 12.00 0.93 -14.54
CA ASN A 22 11.18 0.64 -13.36
C ASN A 22 12.01 0.09 -12.18
N LYS A 23 13.22 -0.43 -12.44
CA LYS A 23 14.12 -0.94 -11.38
C LYS A 23 14.37 0.05 -10.24
N PRO A 24 14.62 1.35 -10.48
CA PRO A 24 14.83 2.32 -9.41
C PRO A 24 13.58 2.59 -8.56
N LEU A 25 12.39 2.25 -9.06
CA LEU A 25 11.11 2.46 -8.39
C LEU A 25 10.78 1.32 -7.41
N ASN A 26 11.60 0.26 -7.36
CA ASN A 26 11.46 -0.87 -6.46
C ASN A 26 12.39 -0.74 -5.25
N ARG A 27 11.84 -0.80 -4.04
CA ARG A 27 12.63 -0.77 -2.80
C ARG A 27 13.56 -1.98 -2.70
N PHE A 28 13.08 -3.15 -3.09
CA PHE A 28 13.86 -4.40 -3.10
C PHE A 28 13.84 -5.04 -4.49
N ARG A 29 14.98 -5.61 -4.89
CA ARG A 29 15.16 -6.20 -6.23
C ARG A 29 14.36 -7.49 -6.44
N ASN A 30 14.04 -8.19 -5.36
CA ASN A 30 13.41 -9.51 -5.35
C ASN A 30 11.95 -9.47 -4.85
N ILE A 31 11.41 -8.30 -4.51
CA ILE A 31 10.02 -8.13 -4.08
C ILE A 31 9.34 -7.23 -5.12
N LEU A 32 8.68 -7.87 -6.07
CA LEU A 32 8.11 -7.23 -7.26
C LEU A 32 6.65 -7.65 -7.41
N PRO A 33 5.77 -6.76 -7.92
CA PRO A 33 4.41 -7.14 -8.25
C PRO A 33 4.42 -8.07 -9.47
N TYR A 34 3.45 -8.98 -9.55
CA TYR A 34 3.22 -9.74 -10.78
C TYR A 34 2.55 -8.85 -11.83
N ASP A 35 2.84 -9.11 -13.10
CA ASP A 35 2.29 -8.29 -14.19
C ASP A 35 0.75 -8.38 -14.26
N PHE A 36 0.16 -9.53 -13.91
CA PHE A 36 -1.29 -9.75 -14.01
C PHE A 36 -2.13 -9.02 -12.95
N ASN A 37 -1.55 -8.67 -11.80
CA ASN A 37 -2.27 -8.00 -10.71
C ASN A 37 -1.59 -6.73 -10.21
N ARG A 38 -0.57 -6.22 -10.89
CA ARG A 38 0.01 -4.92 -10.53
C ARG A 38 -1.05 -3.82 -10.64
N VAL A 39 -0.89 -2.79 -9.83
CA VAL A 39 -1.65 -1.55 -10.01
C VAL A 39 -1.05 -0.78 -11.19
N GLU A 40 -1.89 -0.27 -12.08
CA GLU A 40 -1.47 0.55 -13.21
C GLU A 40 -1.85 2.01 -12.98
N LEU A 41 -0.89 2.92 -13.08
CA LEU A 41 -1.14 4.36 -12.98
C LEU A 41 -1.51 4.94 -14.34
N THR A 42 -2.36 5.97 -14.36
CA THR A 42 -2.63 6.70 -15.60
C THR A 42 -1.45 7.59 -16.01
N GLY A 43 -1.18 7.68 -17.32
CA GLY A 43 -0.16 8.56 -17.90
C GLY A 43 1.04 7.83 -18.50
N LYS A 44 2.14 8.56 -18.71
CA LYS A 44 3.35 8.05 -19.40
C LYS A 44 4.16 7.08 -18.55
N HIS A 45 4.13 7.26 -17.23
CA HIS A 45 4.75 6.37 -16.25
C HIS A 45 3.65 5.61 -15.53
N ASN A 46 3.38 4.37 -15.93
CA ASN A 46 2.26 3.57 -15.46
C ASN A 46 2.64 2.53 -14.39
N TYR A 47 3.84 2.63 -13.83
CA TYR A 47 4.40 1.64 -12.91
C TYR A 47 4.46 2.16 -11.48
N ILE A 48 3.95 1.34 -10.55
CA ILE A 48 4.19 1.42 -9.11
C ILE A 48 4.33 0.00 -8.58
N ASN A 49 5.19 -0.21 -7.58
CA ASN A 49 5.31 -1.52 -6.91
C ASN A 49 4.13 -1.70 -5.93
N ALA A 50 3.01 -2.11 -6.50
CA ALA A 50 1.78 -2.42 -5.79
C ALA A 50 0.99 -3.48 -6.56
N SER A 51 0.23 -4.32 -5.83
CA SER A 51 -0.59 -5.38 -6.38
C SER A 51 -2.00 -5.34 -5.81
N HIS A 52 -2.99 -5.54 -6.68
CA HIS A 52 -4.36 -5.86 -6.28
C HIS A 52 -4.41 -7.26 -5.67
N ILE A 53 -5.07 -7.36 -4.52
CA ILE A 53 -5.36 -8.61 -3.82
C ILE A 53 -6.88 -8.65 -3.62
N LEU A 54 -7.51 -9.65 -4.25
CA LEU A 54 -8.92 -9.95 -4.09
C LEU A 54 -9.05 -11.20 -3.23
N MET A 55 -9.83 -11.11 -2.16
CA MET A 55 -10.05 -12.22 -1.24
C MET A 55 -11.53 -12.37 -0.95
N ASN A 56 -12.05 -13.58 -1.13
CA ASN A 56 -13.41 -13.91 -0.70
C ASN A 56 -13.41 -14.16 0.81
N VAL A 57 -14.13 -13.33 1.54
CA VAL A 57 -14.33 -13.40 3.00
C VAL A 57 -15.81 -13.69 3.26
N GLY A 58 -16.15 -14.98 3.31
CA GLY A 58 -17.55 -15.41 3.37
C GLY A 58 -18.27 -15.07 2.07
N GLU A 59 -19.33 -14.26 2.16
CA GLU A 59 -20.11 -13.78 1.01
C GLU A 59 -19.59 -12.44 0.44
N MET A 60 -18.60 -11.83 1.09
CA MET A 60 -18.02 -10.55 0.67
C MET A 60 -16.72 -10.77 -0.10
N GLU A 61 -16.52 -10.03 -1.18
CA GLU A 61 -15.20 -9.89 -1.81
C GLU A 61 -14.49 -8.69 -1.20
N ALA A 62 -13.37 -8.93 -0.53
CA ALA A 62 -12.53 -7.90 0.04
C ALA A 62 -11.43 -7.53 -0.96
N HIS A 63 -11.33 -6.23 -1.26
CA HIS A 63 -10.34 -5.67 -2.17
C HIS A 63 -9.26 -4.91 -1.39
N TYR A 64 -8.02 -5.35 -1.58
CA TYR A 64 -6.83 -4.72 -1.02
C TYR A 64 -5.85 -4.35 -2.11
N ILE A 65 -5.04 -3.33 -1.84
CA ILE A 65 -3.80 -3.06 -2.55
C ILE A 65 -2.66 -3.28 -1.56
N ALA A 66 -1.81 -4.26 -1.85
CA ALA A 66 -0.54 -4.40 -1.16
C ALA A 66 0.52 -3.61 -1.94
N ALA A 67 1.15 -2.63 -1.29
CA ALA A 67 2.16 -1.79 -1.89
C ALA A 67 3.44 -1.76 -1.05
N GLN A 68 4.56 -1.48 -1.70
CA GLN A 68 5.78 -1.17 -0.98
C GLN A 68 5.68 0.17 -0.23
N GLY A 69 6.56 0.39 0.75
CA GLY A 69 6.71 1.73 1.30
C GLY A 69 7.25 2.71 0.26
N PRO A 70 6.60 3.88 0.06
CA PRO A 70 6.97 4.85 -0.93
C PRO A 70 8.42 5.28 -0.73
N LEU A 71 9.16 5.35 -1.82
CA LEU A 71 10.50 5.92 -1.87
C LEU A 71 10.38 7.43 -2.09
N PRO A 72 11.42 8.23 -1.78
CA PRO A 72 11.40 9.67 -2.06
C PRO A 72 10.94 10.03 -3.48
N ASP A 73 11.35 9.20 -4.46
CA ASP A 73 11.01 9.39 -5.88
C ASP A 73 9.65 8.81 -6.28
N THR A 74 9.07 7.88 -5.51
CA THR A 74 7.76 7.26 -5.81
C THR A 74 6.63 7.77 -4.92
N SER A 75 6.88 8.72 -4.03
CA SER A 75 5.85 9.26 -3.14
C SER A 75 4.75 9.99 -3.91
N TYR A 76 5.07 10.58 -5.07
CA TYR A 76 4.03 11.14 -5.94
C TYR A 76 3.12 10.03 -6.50
N ASP A 77 3.73 8.99 -7.07
CA ASP A 77 3.05 7.82 -7.63
C ASP A 77 2.16 7.12 -6.60
N PHE A 78 2.61 7.07 -5.34
CA PHE A 78 1.81 6.54 -4.24
C PHE A 78 0.52 7.33 -4.02
N TRP A 79 0.57 8.66 -3.93
CA TRP A 79 -0.65 9.46 -3.76
C TRP A 79 -1.52 9.49 -5.02
N GLN A 80 -0.93 9.37 -6.20
CA GLN A 80 -1.67 9.15 -7.45
C GLN A 80 -2.43 7.82 -7.40
N MET A 81 -1.77 6.73 -7.00
CA MET A 81 -2.39 5.42 -6.82
C MET A 81 -3.57 5.49 -5.84
N ILE A 82 -3.34 6.09 -4.66
CA ILE A 82 -4.40 6.30 -3.66
C ILE A 82 -5.58 6.99 -4.36
N TRP A 83 -5.34 8.13 -5.01
CA TRP A 83 -6.37 8.90 -5.72
C TRP A 83 -7.13 8.10 -6.78
N GLU A 84 -6.43 7.56 -7.77
CA GLU A 84 -7.04 6.84 -8.90
C GLU A 84 -7.83 5.62 -8.48
N GLN A 85 -7.35 4.91 -7.44
CA GLN A 85 -8.00 3.71 -6.93
C GLN A 85 -9.13 4.01 -5.94
N ASN A 86 -9.40 5.27 -5.61
CA ASN A 86 -10.40 5.63 -4.60
C ASN A 86 -10.15 5.04 -3.19
N VAL A 87 -8.88 4.84 -2.81
CA VAL A 87 -8.52 4.41 -1.46
C VAL A 87 -8.94 5.43 -0.42
N SER A 88 -9.68 4.96 0.58
CA SER A 88 -10.16 5.72 1.75
C SER A 88 -9.39 5.39 3.03
N VAL A 89 -8.76 4.21 3.11
CA VAL A 89 -8.02 3.73 4.28
C VAL A 89 -6.63 3.23 3.90
N ILE A 90 -5.62 3.73 4.60
CA ILE A 90 -4.24 3.27 4.50
C ILE A 90 -3.88 2.62 5.84
N ALA A 91 -3.48 1.36 5.82
CA ALA A 91 -2.83 0.71 6.95
C ALA A 91 -1.33 0.65 6.68
N MET A 92 -0.56 1.32 7.55
CA MET A 92 0.88 1.52 7.45
C MET A 92 1.57 0.88 8.66
N LEU A 93 2.64 0.15 8.40
CA LEU A 93 3.42 -0.56 9.42
C LEU A 93 4.73 0.15 9.81
N THR A 94 5.08 1.27 9.16
CA THR A 94 6.39 1.94 9.35
C THR A 94 6.27 3.46 9.23
N LEU A 95 6.94 4.21 10.10
CA LEU A 95 7.01 5.67 10.07
C LEU A 95 7.75 6.16 8.81
N ASP A 96 7.18 7.13 8.10
CA ASP A 96 7.93 7.96 7.14
C ASP A 96 7.60 9.45 7.32
N VAL A 97 8.64 10.28 7.26
CA VAL A 97 8.57 11.75 7.32
C VAL A 97 8.94 12.28 5.93
N GLU A 98 8.04 12.96 5.23
CA GLU A 98 8.40 13.68 4.01
C GLU A 98 8.46 15.19 4.21
N ASN A 99 9.64 15.74 3.97
CA ASN A 99 9.88 17.17 3.75
C ASN A 99 9.61 17.52 2.28
N GLY A 100 8.45 18.14 2.06
CA GLY A 100 8.11 19.10 1.00
C GLY A 100 8.78 19.02 -0.38
N LYS A 101 7.99 18.67 -1.40
CA LYS A 101 7.97 19.33 -2.72
C LYS A 101 6.51 19.50 -3.17
N VAL A 102 6.21 20.60 -3.87
CA VAL A 102 4.86 20.89 -4.39
C VAL A 102 4.51 19.85 -5.46
N LYS A 103 3.54 18.99 -5.15
CA LYS A 103 3.01 17.91 -6.02
C LYS A 103 1.58 18.27 -6.49
N LEU A 104 1.08 17.62 -7.55
CA LEU A 104 -0.31 17.79 -8.07
C LEU A 104 -1.37 17.51 -6.99
N TYR A 105 -1.01 16.67 -6.02
CA TYR A 105 -1.78 16.42 -4.80
C TYR A 105 -1.26 17.28 -3.65
N LYS A 106 -2.18 18.01 -3.00
CA LYS A 106 -1.90 18.70 -1.74
C LYS A 106 -2.45 17.84 -0.60
N LEU A 107 -1.60 17.53 0.36
CA LEU A 107 -1.95 16.76 1.55
C LEU A 107 -2.06 17.70 2.74
N SER A 108 -3.19 17.68 3.42
CA SER A 108 -3.40 18.46 4.65
C SER A 108 -3.71 17.50 5.78
N LEU A 109 -2.83 17.44 6.79
CA LEU A 109 -3.07 16.70 8.00
C LEU A 109 -4.11 17.46 8.84
N LEU A 110 -5.31 16.89 8.97
CA LEU A 110 -6.41 17.51 9.70
C LEU A 110 -6.40 17.15 11.18
N ARG A 111 -6.13 15.87 11.48
CA ARG A 111 -6.16 15.33 12.83
C ARG A 111 -5.14 14.22 13.00
N VAL A 112 -4.59 14.13 14.21
CA VAL A 112 -3.82 12.99 14.70
C VAL A 112 -4.46 12.52 15.99
N GLN A 113 -4.64 11.21 16.12
CA GLN A 113 -5.06 10.57 17.36
C GLN A 113 -4.06 9.47 17.69
N SER A 114 -3.29 9.66 18.76
CA SER A 114 -2.37 8.65 19.28
C SER A 114 -3.12 7.73 20.25
N LEU A 115 -2.99 6.43 20.02
CA LEU A 115 -3.55 5.35 20.82
C LEU A 115 -2.41 4.39 21.17
N GLU A 116 -2.66 3.44 22.07
CA GLU A 116 -1.59 2.63 22.68
C GLU A 116 -0.72 1.86 21.66
N HIS A 117 -1.35 1.35 20.59
CA HIS A 117 -0.68 0.52 19.57
C HIS A 117 -0.74 1.13 18.16
N PHE A 118 -1.39 2.29 18.01
CA PHE A 118 -1.65 2.87 16.72
C PHE A 118 -1.78 4.39 16.81
N GLU A 119 -1.43 5.05 15.71
CA GLU A 119 -1.72 6.45 15.46
C GLU A 119 -2.66 6.54 14.26
N ILE A 120 -3.81 7.18 14.45
CA ILE A 120 -4.75 7.47 13.37
C ILE A 120 -4.50 8.89 12.88
N ARG A 121 -4.35 9.06 11.57
CA ARG A 121 -4.28 10.37 10.93
C ARG A 121 -5.44 10.57 9.97
N GLU A 122 -6.05 11.73 10.04
CA GLU A 122 -7.03 12.19 9.05
C GLU A 122 -6.31 13.11 8.05
N ILE A 123 -6.23 12.69 6.79
CA ILE A 123 -5.49 13.38 5.74
C ILE A 123 -6.47 13.81 4.64
N MET A 124 -6.57 15.11 4.39
CA MET A 124 -7.26 15.62 3.21
C MET A 124 -6.32 15.60 2.02
N ILE A 125 -6.69 14.88 0.96
CA ILE A 125 -6.01 14.89 -0.33
C ILE A 125 -6.80 15.79 -1.26
N GLU A 126 -6.16 16.83 -1.80
CA GLU A 126 -6.73 17.71 -2.82
C GLU A 126 -6.01 17.50 -4.16
N ASN A 127 -6.76 17.12 -5.20
CA ASN A 127 -6.27 17.10 -6.57
C ASN A 127 -6.37 18.52 -7.14
N ARG A 128 -5.23 19.22 -7.22
CA ARG A 128 -5.19 20.63 -7.63
C ARG A 128 -5.77 20.87 -9.03
N PRO A 129 -5.41 20.08 -10.08
CA PRO A 129 -6.04 20.22 -11.39
C PRO A 129 -7.56 20.07 -11.38
N MET A 130 -8.11 19.13 -10.60
CA MET A 130 -9.54 18.84 -10.59
C MET A 130 -10.33 19.74 -9.63
N GLY A 131 -9.66 20.41 -8.68
CA GLY A 131 -10.31 21.21 -7.64
C GLY A 131 -11.13 20.39 -6.64
N THR A 132 -10.96 19.07 -6.62
CA THR A 132 -11.68 18.15 -5.73
C THR A 132 -10.76 17.64 -4.64
N GLY A 133 -11.34 17.38 -3.47
CA GLY A 133 -10.62 16.80 -2.35
C GLY A 133 -11.40 15.69 -1.67
N ARG A 134 -10.69 14.83 -0.94
CA ARG A 134 -11.30 13.74 -0.18
C ARG A 134 -10.49 13.40 1.06
N LEU A 135 -11.18 12.85 2.04
CA LEU A 135 -10.59 12.39 3.28
C LEU A 135 -10.02 10.97 3.12
N VAL A 136 -8.81 10.77 3.63
CA VAL A 136 -8.17 9.46 3.76
C VAL A 136 -7.76 9.26 5.21
N TYR A 137 -8.13 8.10 5.76
CA TYR A 137 -7.74 7.67 7.09
C TYR A 137 -6.47 6.86 7.01
N HIS A 138 -5.47 7.23 7.80
CA HIS A 138 -4.17 6.61 7.79
C HIS A 138 -3.88 6.04 9.18
N PHE A 139 -3.98 4.71 9.28
CA PHE A 139 -3.72 3.94 10.49
C PHE A 139 -2.27 3.49 10.48
N MET A 140 -1.49 4.00 11.43
CA MET A 140 -0.10 3.65 11.59
C MET A 140 0.05 2.80 12.85
N PHE A 141 0.48 1.55 12.70
CA PHE A 141 0.77 0.71 13.85
C PHE A 141 2.12 1.12 14.45
N THR A 142 2.12 1.54 15.72
CA THR A 142 3.33 2.07 16.38
C THR A 142 4.12 0.97 17.08
N ASN A 143 3.46 -0.12 17.47
CA ASN A 143 4.03 -1.18 18.30
C ASN A 143 3.77 -2.56 17.68
N TRP A 144 4.14 -2.78 16.41
CA TRP A 144 4.22 -4.14 15.89
C TRP A 144 5.55 -4.77 16.37
N PRO A 145 5.54 -5.76 17.27
CA PRO A 145 6.77 -6.44 17.64
C PRO A 145 7.27 -7.22 16.43
N ASP A 146 8.40 -6.80 15.86
CA ASP A 146 9.11 -7.45 14.74
C ASP A 146 9.47 -8.94 15.01
N GLN A 147 9.13 -9.49 16.17
CA GLN A 147 9.50 -10.84 16.60
C GLN A 147 8.35 -11.81 16.89
N THR A 148 7.07 -11.45 16.74
CA THR A 148 5.98 -12.42 16.98
C THR A 148 4.76 -12.20 16.08
N ALA A 149 4.58 -13.06 15.09
CA ALA A 149 3.23 -13.50 14.76
C ALA A 149 2.65 -14.19 16.02
N PRO A 150 1.32 -14.16 16.26
CA PRO A 150 0.71 -14.96 17.33
C PRO A 150 1.19 -16.40 17.19
N ASP A 151 1.83 -16.92 18.24
CA ASP A 151 2.64 -18.14 18.25
C ASP A 151 2.06 -19.26 17.37
N THR A 152 2.60 -19.42 16.16
CA THR A 152 2.83 -20.70 15.47
C THR A 152 3.47 -20.52 14.09
N ARG A 153 4.81 -20.52 14.10
CA ARG A 153 5.74 -21.19 13.16
C ARG A 153 6.78 -20.30 12.47
N PRO A 154 8.00 -20.84 12.28
CA PRO A 154 9.13 -20.16 11.67
C PRO A 154 9.08 -20.32 10.15
N LEU A 155 9.40 -19.23 9.46
CA LEU A 155 9.92 -19.10 8.09
C LEU A 155 9.40 -17.76 7.56
N LEU A 156 10.01 -16.66 8.01
CA LEU A 156 10.07 -15.34 7.34
C LEU A 156 10.96 -14.47 8.26
N GLN A 157 12.25 -14.80 8.25
CA GLN A 157 13.28 -14.00 8.88
C GLN A 157 13.92 -13.11 7.81
N ASP A 158 13.07 -12.33 7.14
CA ASP A 158 13.49 -11.16 6.39
C ASP A 158 12.97 -9.97 7.19
N GLN A 159 13.84 -9.44 8.06
CA GLN A 159 13.64 -8.16 8.72
C GLN A 159 13.32 -7.11 7.64
N TYR A 160 12.37 -6.21 7.93
CA TYR A 160 11.79 -5.19 7.05
C TYR A 160 10.62 -5.64 6.15
N THR A 161 9.68 -6.45 6.67
CA THR A 161 8.40 -6.74 6.01
C THR A 161 7.57 -5.47 5.81
N LEU A 162 7.83 -4.84 4.67
CA LEU A 162 6.88 -4.16 3.80
C LEU A 162 5.45 -4.69 3.96
N SER A 163 4.50 -3.79 4.21
CA SER A 163 3.13 -3.90 3.70
C SER A 163 2.43 -2.57 3.96
N TYR A 164 2.36 -1.70 2.94
CA TYR A 164 1.22 -0.80 2.88
C TYR A 164 0.05 -1.66 2.43
N LEU A 165 -0.90 -1.91 3.33
CA LEU A 165 -2.21 -2.40 2.92
C LEU A 165 -3.08 -1.16 2.75
N ALA A 166 -3.19 -0.68 1.52
CA ALA A 166 -4.25 0.23 1.15
C ALA A 166 -5.54 -0.61 1.05
N CYS A 167 -6.44 -0.45 2.01
CA CYS A 167 -7.71 -1.14 2.01
C CYS A 167 -8.72 -0.28 1.25
N LEU A 168 -9.32 -0.84 0.21
CA LEU A 168 -10.20 -0.10 -0.68
C LEU A 168 -11.63 0.02 -0.14
N ASP A 169 -12.11 -0.93 0.68
CA ASP A 169 -13.55 -1.05 0.95
C ASP A 169 -13.99 -1.35 2.40
N ALA A 170 -13.14 -1.15 3.42
CA ALA A 170 -13.53 -1.51 4.79
C ALA A 170 -14.67 -0.68 5.44
N LEU A 171 -15.18 0.38 4.80
CA LEU A 171 -16.09 1.34 5.46
C LEU A 171 -17.49 1.48 4.86
N ARG A 172 -17.90 0.65 3.90
CA ARG A 172 -19.30 0.68 3.42
C ARG A 172 -20.33 0.16 4.43
N SER A 173 -19.91 -0.45 5.53
CA SER A 173 -20.81 -1.05 6.54
C SER A 173 -20.95 -0.27 7.85
N LEU A 174 -20.41 0.96 7.96
CA LEU A 174 -20.61 1.82 9.14
C LEU A 174 -21.59 2.97 8.91
N SER A 175 -22.28 2.98 7.76
CA SER A 175 -23.41 3.87 7.49
C SER A 175 -24.70 3.06 7.32
N SER A 176 -25.22 2.55 8.43
CA SER A 176 -26.60 2.09 8.56
C SER A 176 -27.03 2.17 10.02
#